data_AF-A0A432SAB6-F1
#
_entry.id   AF-A0A432SAB6-F1
#
_cell.length_a   1.000
_cell.length_b   1.000
_cell.length_c   1.000
_cell.angle_alpha   90.00
_cell.angle_beta   90.00
_cell.angle_gamma   90.00
#
_symmetry.space_group_name_H-M   'P 1'
#
loop_
_entity.id
_entity.type
_entity.pdbx_description
1 polymer ?
#
loop_
_entity_poly.entity_id
_entity_poly.type
_entity_poly.pdbx_seq_one_letter_code
_entity_poly.pdbx_strand_id
1 'polypeptide(L)'
;MINSIKSVLESSANLSNLSKSDFELLNEYKDILSQWTDGLVKTFYDTIFTFDKTASIPHKGERAKLEKTLTDWYMDIISGELTGKFWMKQWYVGLIHIYRNVDNKYMVAMMGKFQEEFMKKTFENFDKDLALKISSAFNRITNTILAVIVEGYINMYIKSLEGMTGINKEILDRMVAIESKKLFFEYKS
;
A
#
# COMPACT_ATOMS: atom_id res chain seq x y z
N MET A 1 13.82 9.16 -4.20
CA MET A 1 13.31 7.78 -4.26
C MET A 1 13.93 6.93 -3.18
N ILE A 2 15.20 6.50 -3.29
CA ILE A 2 15.85 5.61 -2.29
C ILE A 2 15.80 6.21 -0.87
N ASN A 3 16.16 7.49 -0.70
CA ASN A 3 16.11 8.16 0.60
C ASN A 3 14.69 8.23 1.19
N SER A 4 13.68 8.36 0.33
CA SER A 4 12.27 8.48 0.75
C SER A 4 11.70 7.12 1.16
N ILE A 5 12.02 6.05 0.41
CA ILE A 5 11.74 4.67 0.83
C ILE A 5 12.41 4.38 2.18
N LYS A 6 13.71 4.72 2.34
CA LYS A 6 14.43 4.51 3.60
C LYS A 6 13.76 5.24 4.76
N SER A 7 13.35 6.50 4.57
CA SER A 7 12.65 7.27 5.59
C SER A 7 11.32 6.62 5.99
N VAL A 8 10.53 6.11 5.03
CA VAL A 8 9.27 5.42 5.34
C VAL A 8 9.52 4.14 6.14
N LEU A 9 10.53 3.35 5.76
CA LEU A 9 10.90 2.13 6.48
C LEU A 9 11.37 2.44 7.91
N GLU A 10 12.16 3.49 8.08
CA GLU A 10 12.63 3.95 9.39
C GLU A 10 11.47 4.43 10.27
N SER A 11 10.56 5.25 9.75
CA SER A 11 9.36 5.67 10.49
C SER A 11 8.48 4.47 10.86
N SER A 12 8.31 3.50 9.95
CA SER A 12 7.50 2.31 10.21
C SER A 12 8.11 1.43 11.29
N ALA A 13 9.43 1.23 11.27
CA ALA A 13 10.14 0.49 12.31
C ALA A 13 9.98 1.14 13.70
N ASN A 14 10.07 2.48 13.78
CA ASN A 14 10.04 3.19 15.05
C ASN A 14 8.62 3.47 15.58
N LEU A 15 7.63 3.67 14.71
CA LEU A 15 6.27 4.08 15.11
C LEU A 15 5.26 2.93 15.12
N SER A 16 5.44 1.93 14.24
CA SER A 16 4.55 0.77 14.17
C SER A 16 5.16 -0.49 14.78
N ASN A 17 6.42 -0.44 15.23
CA ASN A 17 7.21 -1.59 15.66
C ASN A 17 7.37 -2.67 14.58
N LEU A 18 7.39 -2.27 13.31
CA LEU A 18 7.72 -3.18 12.21
C LEU A 18 9.14 -3.72 12.43
N SER A 19 9.28 -5.04 12.47
CA SER A 19 10.55 -5.68 12.77
C SER A 19 10.77 -6.95 11.96
N LYS A 20 11.98 -7.52 12.05
CA LYS A 20 12.34 -8.77 11.35
C LYS A 20 11.38 -9.92 11.68
N SER A 21 10.90 -10.00 12.93
CA SER A 21 10.01 -11.05 13.38
C SER A 21 8.66 -11.03 12.67
N ASP A 22 8.20 -9.88 12.16
CA ASP A 22 6.96 -9.81 11.37
C ASP A 22 7.10 -10.59 10.07
N PHE A 23 8.24 -10.43 9.40
CA PHE A 23 8.52 -11.11 8.14
C PHE A 23 8.77 -12.61 8.35
N GLU A 24 9.53 -12.95 9.39
CA GLU A 24 9.79 -14.35 9.77
C GLU A 24 8.48 -15.06 10.13
N LEU A 25 7.57 -14.40 10.84
CA LEU A 25 6.28 -14.97 11.20
C LEU A 25 5.42 -15.25 9.97
N LEU A 26 5.35 -14.34 8.98
CA LEU A 26 4.60 -14.64 7.75
C LEU A 26 5.24 -15.79 6.95
N ASN A 27 6.58 -15.85 6.91
CA ASN A 27 7.30 -16.94 6.26
C ASN A 27 7.04 -18.30 6.92
N GLU A 28 7.03 -18.36 8.25
CA GLU A 28 6.76 -19.58 9.03
C GLU A 28 5.42 -20.23 8.66
N TYR A 29 4.38 -19.41 8.47
CA TYR A 29 3.02 -19.89 8.14
C TYR A 29 2.70 -19.84 6.65
N LYS A 30 3.69 -19.58 5.78
CA LYS A 30 3.50 -19.35 4.34
C LYS A 30 2.66 -20.43 3.67
N ASP A 31 2.85 -21.70 4.01
CA ASP A 31 2.12 -22.80 3.38
C ASP A 31 0.61 -22.68 3.59
N ILE A 32 0.16 -22.35 4.81
CA ILE A 32 -1.26 -22.11 5.12
C ILE A 32 -1.72 -20.81 4.47
N LEU A 33 -0.94 -19.73 4.63
CA LEU A 33 -1.29 -18.41 4.09
C LEU A 33 -1.44 -18.42 2.56
N SER A 34 -0.65 -19.25 1.86
CA SER A 34 -0.68 -19.36 0.40
C SER A 34 -1.99 -19.96 -0.13
N GLN A 35 -2.66 -20.80 0.65
CA GLN A 35 -3.95 -21.41 0.27
C GLN A 35 -5.07 -20.36 0.17
N TRP A 36 -4.89 -19.18 0.77
CA TRP A 36 -5.89 -18.12 0.78
C TRP A 36 -5.80 -17.20 -0.44
N THR A 37 -4.73 -17.31 -1.22
CA THR A 37 -4.38 -16.37 -2.30
C THR A 37 -5.53 -16.18 -3.28
N ASP A 38 -6.07 -17.27 -3.82
CA ASP A 38 -7.14 -17.21 -4.83
C ASP A 38 -8.40 -16.52 -4.28
N GLY A 39 -8.77 -16.84 -3.04
CA GLY A 39 -9.91 -16.22 -2.37
C GLY A 39 -9.72 -14.72 -2.12
N LEU A 40 -8.54 -14.33 -1.64
CA LEU A 40 -8.20 -12.93 -1.37
C LEU A 40 -8.16 -12.10 -2.66
N VAL A 41 -7.52 -12.62 -3.70
CA VAL A 41 -7.40 -11.96 -5.02
C VAL A 41 -8.76 -11.82 -5.68
N LYS A 42 -9.58 -12.89 -5.65
CA LYS A 42 -10.95 -12.85 -6.18
C LYS A 42 -11.79 -11.80 -5.45
N THR A 43 -11.78 -11.78 -4.12
CA THR A 43 -12.52 -10.77 -3.33
C THR A 43 -12.07 -9.36 -3.65
N PHE A 44 -10.77 -9.14 -3.85
CA PHE A 44 -10.23 -7.83 -4.23
C PHE A 44 -10.78 -7.35 -5.57
N TYR A 45 -10.66 -8.16 -6.63
CA TYR A 45 -11.10 -7.74 -7.96
C TYR A 45 -12.61 -7.72 -8.11
N ASP A 46 -13.34 -8.66 -7.51
CA ASP A 46 -14.80 -8.59 -7.47
C ASP A 46 -15.26 -7.26 -6.85
N THR A 47 -14.60 -6.81 -5.78
CA THR A 47 -14.91 -5.50 -5.19
C THR A 47 -14.61 -4.34 -6.15
N ILE A 48 -13.44 -4.32 -6.78
CA ILE A 48 -13.06 -3.26 -7.74
C ILE A 48 -14.07 -3.15 -8.89
N PHE A 49 -14.55 -4.29 -9.40
CA PHE A 49 -15.48 -4.33 -10.52
C PHE A 49 -16.95 -4.04 -10.12
N THR A 50 -17.28 -3.98 -8.82
CA THR A 50 -18.63 -3.64 -8.35
C THR A 50 -18.89 -2.13 -8.24
N PHE A 51 -17.85 -1.31 -8.20
CA PHE A 51 -17.98 0.14 -8.08
C PHE A 51 -17.56 0.83 -9.38
N ASP A 52 -18.49 1.52 -10.03
CA ASP A 52 -18.30 2.08 -11.39
C ASP A 52 -17.00 2.85 -11.57
N LYS A 53 -16.60 3.68 -10.59
CA LYS A 53 -15.39 4.50 -10.69
C LYS A 53 -14.10 3.69 -10.70
N THR A 54 -14.08 2.52 -10.04
CA THR A 54 -12.92 1.63 -10.04
C THR A 54 -13.00 0.59 -11.16
N ALA A 55 -14.22 0.18 -11.52
CA ALA A 55 -14.48 -0.76 -12.61
C ALA A 55 -14.09 -0.20 -13.98
N SER A 56 -14.12 1.13 -14.16
CA SER A 56 -13.74 1.80 -15.41
C SER A 56 -12.23 1.92 -15.63
N ILE A 57 -11.41 1.58 -14.63
CA ILE A 57 -9.95 1.78 -14.70
C ILE A 57 -9.21 0.65 -15.45
N PRO A 58 -9.51 -0.64 -15.22
CA PRO A 58 -8.98 -1.73 -16.04
C PRO A 58 -9.48 -1.66 -17.49
N HIS A 59 -8.62 -1.98 -18.46
CA HIS A 59 -9.04 -2.19 -19.84
C HIS A 59 -9.67 -3.58 -20.01
N LYS A 60 -10.49 -3.73 -21.06
CA LYS A 60 -11.14 -5.02 -21.38
C LYS A 60 -10.08 -6.11 -21.55
N GLY A 61 -10.25 -7.23 -20.84
CA GLY A 61 -9.33 -8.38 -20.88
C GLY A 61 -8.14 -8.30 -19.93
N GLU A 62 -7.94 -7.20 -19.19
CA GLU A 62 -6.81 -7.08 -18.27
C GLU A 62 -6.99 -7.84 -16.94
N ARG A 63 -8.22 -8.23 -16.58
CA ARG A 63 -8.54 -8.80 -15.26
C ARG A 63 -7.61 -9.95 -14.86
N ALA A 64 -7.41 -10.94 -15.73
CA ALA A 64 -6.56 -12.09 -15.42
C ALA A 64 -5.09 -11.70 -15.16
N LYS A 65 -4.56 -10.71 -15.91
CA LYS A 65 -3.20 -10.19 -15.71
C LYS A 65 -3.07 -9.42 -14.39
N LEU A 66 -4.10 -8.64 -14.06
CA LEU A 66 -4.18 -7.88 -12.82
C LEU A 66 -4.26 -8.82 -11.60
N GLU A 67 -5.14 -9.83 -11.66
CA GLU A 67 -5.25 -10.89 -10.66
C GLU A 67 -3.90 -11.59 -10.45
N LYS A 68 -3.23 -12.00 -11.52
CA LYS A 68 -1.88 -12.59 -11.42
C LYS A 68 -0.89 -11.64 -10.73
N THR A 69 -0.93 -10.35 -11.04
CA THR A 69 -0.01 -9.37 -10.45
C THR A 69 -0.22 -9.26 -8.94
N LEU A 70 -1.47 -9.30 -8.48
CA LEU A 70 -1.81 -9.29 -7.06
C LEU A 70 -1.45 -10.61 -6.37
N THR A 71 -1.68 -11.75 -7.04
CA THR A 71 -1.21 -13.07 -6.58
C THR A 71 0.30 -13.05 -6.32
N ASP A 72 1.10 -12.66 -7.31
CA ASP A 72 2.56 -12.62 -7.18
C ASP A 72 2.98 -11.67 -6.05
N TRP A 73 2.33 -10.50 -5.92
CA TRP A 73 2.59 -9.53 -4.86
C TRP A 73 2.27 -10.07 -3.46
N TYR A 74 1.15 -10.79 -3.30
CA TYR A 74 0.80 -11.41 -2.03
C TYR A 74 1.80 -12.51 -1.66
N MET A 75 2.19 -13.34 -2.65
CA MET A 75 3.20 -14.39 -2.45
C MET A 75 4.56 -13.81 -2.06
N ASP A 76 4.96 -12.67 -2.63
CA ASP A 76 6.16 -11.94 -2.20
C ASP A 76 6.05 -11.54 -0.71
N ILE A 77 4.90 -11.01 -0.26
CA ILE A 77 4.67 -10.60 1.13
C ILE A 77 4.82 -11.77 2.09
N ILE A 78 4.09 -12.86 1.84
CA ILE A 78 4.10 -14.01 2.76
C ILE A 78 5.38 -14.84 2.67
N SER A 79 6.24 -14.58 1.69
CA SER A 79 7.59 -15.13 1.67
C SER A 79 8.48 -14.55 2.78
N GLY A 80 8.16 -13.36 3.30
CA GLY A 80 8.99 -12.65 4.27
C GLY A 80 10.30 -12.04 3.69
N GLU A 81 10.68 -12.38 2.46
CA GLU A 81 11.96 -11.94 1.86
C GLU A 81 11.83 -10.62 1.08
N LEU A 82 11.42 -9.55 1.77
CA LEU A 82 11.18 -8.24 1.14
C LEU A 82 12.48 -7.46 0.91
N THR A 83 13.15 -7.75 -0.20
CA THR A 83 14.41 -7.09 -0.60
C THR A 83 14.22 -5.62 -1.01
N GLY A 84 15.33 -4.88 -1.18
CA GLY A 84 15.29 -3.51 -1.72
C GLY A 84 14.57 -3.40 -3.08
N LYS A 85 14.61 -4.44 -3.92
CA LYS A 85 13.87 -4.48 -5.18
C LYS A 85 12.36 -4.50 -4.96
N PHE A 86 11.89 -5.23 -3.94
CA PHE A 86 10.48 -5.25 -3.58
C PHE A 86 10.00 -3.85 -3.17
N TRP A 87 10.75 -3.15 -2.31
CA TRP A 87 10.38 -1.81 -1.86
C TRP A 87 10.42 -0.76 -2.98
N MET A 88 11.40 -0.84 -3.88
CA MET A 88 11.42 -0.01 -5.09
C MET A 88 10.20 -0.26 -5.99
N LYS A 89 9.76 -1.53 -6.11
CA LYS A 89 8.54 -1.88 -6.84
C LYS A 89 7.31 -1.24 -6.18
N GLN A 90 7.20 -1.19 -4.85
CA GLN A 90 6.07 -0.53 -4.18
C GLN A 90 6.04 0.98 -4.46
N TRP A 91 7.21 1.64 -4.47
CA TRP A 91 7.28 3.04 -4.86
C TRP A 91 6.84 3.25 -6.32
N TYR A 92 7.28 2.37 -7.22
CA TYR A 92 6.88 2.39 -8.64
C TYR A 92 5.38 2.09 -8.85
N VAL A 93 4.78 1.25 -8.00
CA VAL A 93 3.34 1.02 -7.99
C VAL A 93 2.58 2.33 -7.72
N GLY A 94 3.08 3.23 -6.86
CA GLY A 94 2.52 4.58 -6.70
C GLY A 94 2.47 5.38 -8.01
N LEU A 95 3.52 5.30 -8.83
CA LEU A 95 3.55 5.91 -10.16
C LEU A 95 2.54 5.25 -11.12
N ILE A 96 2.46 3.92 -11.15
CA ILE A 96 1.51 3.21 -12.01
C ILE A 96 0.07 3.64 -11.68
N HIS A 97 -0.26 3.78 -10.39
CA HIS A 97 -1.58 4.22 -9.97
C HIS A 97 -1.93 5.63 -10.48
N ILE A 98 -0.99 6.58 -10.43
CA ILE A 98 -1.19 7.90 -11.06
C ILE A 98 -1.43 7.76 -12.57
N TYR A 99 -0.54 7.03 -13.25
CA TYR A 99 -0.61 6.84 -14.70
C TYR A 99 -1.94 6.20 -15.14
N ARG A 100 -2.49 5.31 -14.31
CA ARG A 100 -3.76 4.62 -14.55
C ARG A 100 -4.98 5.36 -13.98
N ASN A 101 -4.83 6.57 -13.45
CA ASN A 101 -5.90 7.34 -12.79
C ASN A 101 -6.57 6.60 -11.62
N VAL A 102 -5.80 5.81 -10.87
CA VAL A 102 -6.24 5.22 -9.61
C VAL A 102 -6.01 6.24 -8.50
N ASP A 103 -7.11 6.71 -7.91
CA ASP A 103 -7.08 7.62 -6.77
C ASP A 103 -6.55 6.90 -5.51
N ASN A 104 -5.68 7.57 -4.75
CA ASN A 104 -5.11 7.06 -3.50
C ASN A 104 -6.18 6.62 -2.50
N LYS A 105 -7.35 7.27 -2.48
CA LYS A 105 -8.44 6.86 -1.58
C LYS A 105 -8.93 5.43 -1.83
N TYR A 106 -8.88 4.97 -3.09
CA TYR A 106 -9.25 3.59 -3.43
C TYR A 106 -8.19 2.60 -2.93
N MET A 107 -6.91 2.98 -3.00
CA MET A 107 -5.82 2.15 -2.45
C MET A 107 -5.94 1.98 -0.94
N VAL A 108 -6.21 3.05 -0.20
CA VAL A 108 -6.42 2.99 1.25
C VAL A 108 -7.63 2.11 1.59
N ALA A 109 -8.76 2.31 0.92
CA ALA A 109 -9.98 1.53 1.15
C ALA A 109 -9.78 0.03 0.83
N MET A 110 -9.15 -0.28 -0.30
CA MET A 110 -8.91 -1.65 -0.72
C MET A 110 -7.85 -2.34 0.15
N MET A 111 -6.85 -1.63 0.65
CA MET A 111 -5.90 -2.18 1.62
C MET A 111 -6.60 -2.56 2.92
N GLY A 112 -7.46 -1.68 3.44
CA GLY A 112 -8.25 -1.97 4.65
C GLY A 112 -9.14 -3.21 4.47
N LYS A 113 -9.82 -3.34 3.33
CA LYS A 113 -10.60 -4.54 3.00
C LYS A 113 -9.71 -5.79 2.93
N PHE A 114 -8.54 -5.69 2.30
CA PHE A 114 -7.62 -6.83 2.16
C PHE A 114 -7.11 -7.31 3.53
N GLN A 115 -6.78 -6.38 4.41
CA GLN A 115 -6.40 -6.64 5.80
C GLN A 115 -7.54 -7.28 6.62
N GLU A 116 -8.77 -6.79 6.44
CA GLU A 116 -9.95 -7.35 7.10
C GLU A 116 -10.18 -8.82 6.70
N GLU A 117 -10.13 -9.11 5.40
CA GLU A 117 -10.30 -10.47 4.89
C GLU A 117 -9.17 -11.41 5.32
N PHE A 118 -7.92 -10.92 5.33
CA PHE A 118 -6.79 -11.67 5.87
C PHE A 118 -6.98 -11.96 7.37
N MET A 119 -7.40 -10.97 8.15
CA MET A 119 -7.67 -11.12 9.57
C MET A 119 -8.76 -12.18 9.82
N LYS A 120 -9.91 -12.12 9.12
CA LYS A 120 -10.96 -13.14 9.24
C LYS A 120 -10.40 -14.55 9.05
N LYS A 121 -9.62 -14.76 7.98
CA LYS A 121 -8.98 -16.05 7.71
C LYS A 121 -8.00 -16.49 8.79
N THR A 122 -7.24 -15.57 9.38
CA THR A 122 -6.37 -15.93 10.52
C THR A 122 -7.17 -16.44 11.72
N PHE A 123 -8.29 -15.80 12.07
CA PHE A 123 -9.14 -16.24 13.20
C PHE A 123 -9.93 -17.53 12.91
N GLU A 124 -10.14 -17.87 11.65
CA GLU A 124 -10.76 -19.13 11.23
C GLU A 124 -9.79 -20.33 11.28
N ASN A 125 -8.48 -20.10 11.16
CA ASN A 125 -7.49 -21.16 10.95
C ASN A 125 -6.46 -21.30 12.09
N PHE A 126 -6.37 -20.33 12.99
CA PHE A 126 -5.42 -20.34 14.10
C PHE A 126 -6.14 -20.08 15.43
N ASP A 127 -5.47 -20.42 16.54
CA ASP A 127 -5.91 -19.98 17.85
C ASP A 127 -5.88 -18.44 17.94
N LYS A 128 -6.65 -17.90 18.87
CA LYS A 128 -6.89 -16.46 19.00
C LYS A 128 -5.59 -15.64 19.11
N ASP A 129 -4.60 -16.15 19.87
CA ASP A 129 -3.38 -15.40 20.14
C ASP A 129 -2.45 -15.42 18.93
N LEU A 130 -2.33 -16.57 18.27
CA LEU A 130 -1.57 -16.69 17.03
C LEU A 130 -2.23 -15.92 15.88
N ALA A 131 -3.55 -15.99 15.75
CA ALA A 131 -4.32 -15.23 14.76
C ALA A 131 -4.07 -13.72 14.90
N LEU A 132 -4.11 -13.19 16.14
CA LEU A 132 -3.82 -11.79 16.41
C LEU A 132 -2.38 -11.42 16.03
N LYS A 133 -1.40 -12.28 16.32
CA LYS A 133 0.01 -12.03 15.96
C LYS A 133 0.21 -11.99 14.45
N ILE A 134 -0.29 -12.98 13.71
CA ILE A 134 -0.14 -13.09 12.26
C ILE A 134 -0.85 -11.92 11.56
N SER A 135 -2.10 -11.63 11.93
CA SER A 135 -2.84 -10.49 11.36
C SER A 135 -2.19 -9.15 11.67
N SER A 136 -1.64 -8.96 12.87
CA SER A 136 -0.93 -7.73 13.23
C SER A 136 0.38 -7.56 12.45
N ALA A 137 1.15 -8.63 12.25
CA ALA A 137 2.36 -8.61 11.43
C ALA A 137 2.04 -8.23 9.98
N PHE A 138 1.00 -8.87 9.41
CA PHE A 138 0.50 -8.57 8.08
C PHE A 138 0.07 -7.09 7.96
N ASN A 139 -0.64 -6.56 8.94
CA ASN A 139 -1.07 -5.16 8.97
C ASN A 139 0.12 -4.19 9.02
N ARG A 140 1.13 -4.43 9.86
CA ARG A 140 2.34 -3.60 9.91
C ARG A 140 3.07 -3.57 8.56
N ILE A 141 3.26 -4.74 7.94
CA ILE A 141 3.92 -4.86 6.65
C ILE A 141 3.12 -4.14 5.56
N THR A 142 1.82 -4.40 5.46
CA THR A 142 0.97 -3.82 4.40
C THR A 142 0.72 -2.33 4.59
N ASN A 143 0.64 -1.82 5.82
CA ASN A 143 0.60 -0.37 6.10
C ASN A 143 1.91 0.31 5.68
N THR A 144 3.04 -0.34 5.90
CA THR A 144 4.35 0.15 5.43
C THR A 144 4.41 0.18 3.91
N ILE A 145 3.92 -0.87 3.24
CA ILE A 145 3.81 -0.90 1.77
C ILE A 145 2.92 0.24 1.26
N LEU A 146 1.75 0.45 1.89
CA LEU A 146 0.85 1.54 1.54
C LEU A 146 1.52 2.91 1.71
N ALA A 147 2.28 3.12 2.80
CA ALA A 147 3.04 4.35 3.01
C ALA A 147 4.09 4.57 1.90
N VAL A 148 4.80 3.52 1.47
CA VAL A 148 5.75 3.62 0.34
C VAL A 148 5.04 3.96 -0.98
N ILE A 149 3.86 3.38 -1.23
CA ILE A 149 3.05 3.69 -2.42
C ILE A 149 2.59 5.15 -2.41
N VAL A 150 2.05 5.63 -1.28
CA VAL A 150 1.59 7.01 -1.10
C VAL A 150 2.75 7.99 -1.27
N GLU A 151 3.90 7.67 -0.70
CA GLU A 151 5.12 8.45 -0.85
C GLU A 151 5.59 8.51 -2.31
N GLY A 152 5.46 7.41 -3.06
CA GLY A 152 5.68 7.38 -4.51
C GLY A 152 4.73 8.30 -5.27
N TYR A 153 3.46 8.29 -4.88
CA TYR A 153 2.42 9.14 -5.44
C TYR A 153 2.75 10.64 -5.24
N ILE A 154 2.97 11.07 -4.00
CA ILE A 154 3.26 12.47 -3.65
C ILE A 154 4.52 12.97 -4.35
N ASN A 155 5.59 12.18 -4.31
CA ASN A 155 6.85 12.54 -4.97
C ASN A 155 6.70 12.75 -6.47
N MET A 156 5.77 12.05 -7.12
CA MET A 156 5.56 12.23 -8.56
C MET A 156 4.88 13.56 -8.88
N TYR A 157 3.92 14.01 -8.07
CA TYR A 157 3.34 15.34 -8.23
C TYR A 157 4.38 16.44 -8.00
N ILE A 158 5.18 16.33 -6.95
CA ILE A 158 6.25 17.29 -6.65
C ILE A 158 7.25 17.35 -7.81
N LYS A 159 7.73 16.20 -8.29
CA LYS A 159 8.67 16.14 -9.42
C LYS A 159 8.07 16.69 -10.72
N SER A 160 6.79 16.43 -10.97
CA SER A 160 6.12 16.94 -12.17
C SER A 160 5.98 18.46 -12.11
N LEU A 161 5.61 19.02 -10.95
CA LEU A 161 5.56 20.46 -10.73
C LEU A 161 6.94 21.11 -10.90
N GLU A 162 7.96 20.55 -10.27
CA GLU A 162 9.34 21.03 -10.39
C GLU A 162 9.81 21.01 -11.85
N GLY A 163 9.59 19.91 -12.57
CA GLY A 163 9.96 19.78 -13.98
C GLY A 163 9.20 20.72 -14.92
N MET A 164 7.94 21.04 -14.62
CA MET A 164 7.10 21.91 -15.47
C MET A 164 7.28 23.41 -15.16
N THR A 165 7.57 23.77 -13.91
CA THR A 165 7.53 25.17 -13.44
C THR A 165 8.89 25.70 -12.99
N GLY A 166 9.86 24.81 -12.72
CA GLY A 166 11.11 25.16 -12.06
C GLY A 166 11.00 25.45 -10.56
N ILE A 167 9.79 25.35 -9.98
CA ILE A 167 9.58 25.53 -8.53
C ILE A 167 10.11 24.30 -7.81
N ASN A 168 11.18 24.46 -7.05
CA ASN A 168 11.75 23.38 -6.26
C ASN A 168 10.87 23.01 -5.06
N LYS A 169 11.14 21.83 -4.46
CA LYS A 169 10.37 21.31 -3.32
C LYS A 169 10.34 22.26 -2.13
N GLU A 170 11.43 22.95 -1.81
CA GLU A 170 11.51 23.82 -0.63
C GLU A 170 10.56 25.02 -0.74
N ILE A 171 10.46 25.61 -1.93
CA ILE A 171 9.52 26.70 -2.21
C ILE A 171 8.09 26.16 -2.16
N LEU A 172 7.83 25.00 -2.76
CA LEU A 172 6.53 24.35 -2.71
C LEU A 172 6.07 24.09 -1.27
N ASP A 173 6.95 23.56 -0.42
CA ASP A 173 6.67 23.30 0.99
C ASP A 173 6.27 24.61 1.73
N ARG A 174 6.95 25.73 1.44
CA ARG A 174 6.60 27.04 2.00
C ARG A 174 5.24 27.55 1.52
N MET A 175 4.94 27.40 0.23
CA MET A 175 3.64 27.77 -0.34
C MET A 175 2.51 26.97 0.31
N VAL A 176 2.69 25.65 0.44
CA VAL A 176 1.72 24.77 1.12
C VAL A 176 1.54 25.18 2.58
N ALA A 177 2.60 25.51 3.30
CA ALA A 177 2.50 25.94 4.70
C ALA A 177 1.69 27.24 4.86
N ILE A 178 1.89 28.22 3.97
CA ILE A 178 1.15 29.49 3.98
C ILE A 178 -0.33 29.25 3.69
N GLU A 179 -0.66 28.52 2.61
CA GLU A 179 -2.04 28.28 2.22
C GLU A 179 -2.77 27.39 3.24
N SER A 180 -2.09 26.37 3.78
CA SER A 180 -2.67 25.50 4.83
C SER A 180 -3.01 26.29 6.09
N LYS A 181 -2.15 27.24 6.49
CA LYS A 181 -2.43 28.12 7.64
C LYS A 181 -3.65 28.99 7.40
N LYS A 182 -3.78 29.56 6.19
CA LYS A 182 -4.94 30.37 5.80
C LYS A 182 -6.22 29.55 5.85
N LEU A 183 -6.27 28.41 5.15
CA LEU A 183 -7.42 27.51 5.14
C LEU A 183 -7.80 27.02 6.55
N PHE A 184 -6.82 26.70 7.40
CA PHE A 184 -7.09 26.29 8.78
C PHE A 184 -7.89 27.34 9.57
N PHE A 185 -7.59 28.63 9.39
CA PHE A 185 -8.33 29.70 10.07
C PHE A 185 -9.70 29.95 9.45
N GLU A 186 -9.86 29.80 8.13
CA GLU A 186 -11.16 29.88 7.44
C GLU A 186 -12.13 28.78 7.90
N TYR A 187 -11.66 27.55 8.14
CA TYR A 187 -12.51 26.46 8.65
C TYR A 187 -12.77 26.53 10.15
N LYS A 188 -12.03 27.35 10.90
CA LYS A 188 -12.21 27.51 12.35
C LYS A 188 -13.26 28.59 12.68
N SER A 189 -13.50 29.53 11.79
CA SER A 189 -14.55 30.56 11.89
C SER A 189 -15.91 30.01 11.51
#